data_AF-A0A812NJU8-F1
#
_entry.id   AF-A0A812NJU8-F1
#
_cell.length_a   1.000
_cell.length_b   1.000
_cell.length_c   1.000
_cell.angle_alpha   90.00
_cell.angle_beta   90.00
_cell.angle_gamma   90.00
#
_symmetry.space_group_name_H-M   'P 1'
#
loop_
_entity.id
_entity.type
_entity.pdbx_description
1 polymer ?
#
loop_
_entity_poly.entity_id
_entity_poly.type
_entity_poly.pdbx_seq_one_letter_code
_entity_poly.pdbx_strand_id
1 'polypeptide(L)'
;LNIDISAKFEQLASEWKWSRIHFGRIDVDKDREMSKRWVESNMVPTNVMYKFGRPVEVKPKDFEVIRDKYQGSPDGQKWMLTKYMGEDAEGSNLHYATTLISQKKYNKFLKNNQVAIIGYFRKEGDREHRVFQEATWKLFQGENMDTDDIGAGVASVFLQGVLQK
;
A
#
# COMPACT_ATOMS: atom_id res chain seq x y z
N LEU A 1 -22.34 -10.46 -9.43
CA LEU A 1 -20.86 -10.41 -9.52
C LEU A 1 -20.27 -9.02 -9.20
N ASN A 2 -20.82 -7.90 -9.71
CA ASN A 2 -20.19 -6.57 -9.57
C ASN A 2 -20.17 -5.93 -8.16
N ILE A 3 -21.14 -6.26 -7.30
CA ILE A 3 -21.23 -5.68 -5.95
C ILE A 3 -20.05 -6.16 -5.07
N ASP A 4 -19.61 -7.40 -5.24
CA ASP A 4 -18.56 -8.03 -4.43
C ASP A 4 -17.17 -7.45 -4.73
N ILE A 5 -16.90 -7.09 -5.99
CA ILE A 5 -15.60 -6.51 -6.39
C ILE A 5 -15.44 -5.08 -5.87
N SER A 6 -16.49 -4.25 -5.97
CA SER A 6 -16.43 -2.87 -5.47
C SER A 6 -16.20 -2.83 -3.97
N ALA A 7 -16.91 -3.68 -3.21
CA ALA A 7 -16.72 -3.80 -1.77
C ALA A 7 -15.29 -4.25 -1.39
N LYS A 8 -14.69 -5.17 -2.15
CA LYS A 8 -13.29 -5.59 -1.93
C LYS A 8 -12.29 -4.47 -2.19
N PHE A 9 -12.53 -3.60 -3.18
CA PHE A 9 -11.69 -2.42 -3.40
C PHE A 9 -11.86 -1.37 -2.32
N GLU A 10 -13.09 -1.12 -1.87
CA GLU A 10 -13.35 -0.22 -0.74
C GLU A 10 -12.71 -0.73 0.55
N GLN A 11 -12.77 -2.04 0.80
CA GLN A 11 -12.08 -2.68 1.92
C GLN A 11 -10.57 -2.44 1.82
N LEU A 12 -9.96 -2.71 0.66
CA LEU A 12 -8.54 -2.47 0.45
C LEU A 12 -8.17 -1.00 0.67
N ALA A 13 -8.93 -0.07 0.09
CA ALA A 13 -8.71 1.36 0.25
C ALA A 13 -8.80 1.79 1.73
N SER A 14 -9.76 1.22 2.48
CA SER A 14 -9.88 1.45 3.92
C SER A 14 -8.71 0.87 4.71
N GLU A 15 -8.21 -0.31 4.35
CA GLU A 15 -7.05 -0.94 5.00
C GLU A 15 -5.76 -0.16 4.71
N TRP A 16 -5.66 0.45 3.53
CA TRP A 16 -4.48 1.16 3.03
C TRP A 16 -4.61 2.69 3.12
N LYS A 17 -5.60 3.21 3.85
CA LYS A 17 -5.88 4.66 3.93
C LYS A 17 -4.70 5.50 4.46
N TRP A 18 -3.83 4.89 5.25
CA TRP A 18 -2.61 5.52 5.80
C TRP A 18 -1.34 5.04 5.06
N SER A 19 -1.48 4.64 3.80
CA SER A 19 -0.37 4.30 2.92
C SER A 19 -0.02 5.48 2.01
N ARG A 20 1.02 5.31 1.19
CA ARG A 20 1.41 6.23 0.12
C ARG A 20 0.62 5.97 -1.18
N ILE A 21 -0.34 5.05 -1.15
CA ILE A 21 -1.17 4.67 -2.30
C ILE A 21 -2.54 5.33 -2.17
N HIS A 22 -2.94 6.01 -3.24
CA HIS A 22 -4.25 6.63 -3.37
C HIS A 22 -5.13 5.78 -4.28
N PHE A 23 -6.34 5.49 -3.82
CA PHE A 23 -7.33 4.74 -4.56
C PHE A 23 -8.35 5.71 -5.14
N GLY A 24 -8.65 5.55 -6.43
CA GLY A 24 -9.67 6.30 -7.15
C GLY A 24 -10.59 5.35 -7.89
N ARG A 25 -11.84 5.77 -8.05
CA ARG A 25 -12.82 5.09 -8.91
C ARG A 25 -13.27 6.09 -9.97
N ILE A 26 -13.31 5.63 -11.21
CA ILE A 26 -13.85 6.38 -12.34
C ILE A 26 -15.09 5.63 -12.82
N ASP A 27 -16.23 6.32 -12.87
CA ASP A 27 -17.44 5.79 -13.50
C ASP A 27 -17.33 6.09 -15.00
N VAL A 28 -16.93 5.12 -15.80
CA VAL A 28 -16.62 5.32 -17.23
C VAL A 28 -17.83 5.82 -18.01
N ASP A 29 -19.05 5.51 -17.58
CA ASP A 29 -20.28 5.95 -18.22
C ASP A 29 -20.62 7.41 -17.90
N LYS A 30 -20.39 7.85 -16.66
CA LYS A 30 -20.65 9.23 -16.24
C LYS A 30 -19.52 10.18 -16.59
N ASP A 31 -18.28 9.72 -16.41
CA ASP A 31 -17.07 10.53 -16.55
C ASP A 31 -16.35 10.26 -17.87
N ARG A 32 -17.10 10.13 -18.98
CA ARG A 32 -16.58 9.71 -20.30
C ARG A 32 -15.39 10.52 -20.80
N GLU A 33 -15.36 11.83 -20.58
CA GLU A 33 -14.23 12.66 -21.01
C GLU A 33 -12.98 12.44 -20.15
N MET A 34 -13.15 12.28 -18.84
CA MET A 34 -12.06 11.99 -17.93
C MET A 34 -11.53 10.57 -18.17
N SER A 35 -12.42 9.59 -18.32
CA SER A 35 -12.09 8.18 -18.48
C SER A 35 -11.28 7.91 -19.74
N LYS A 36 -11.51 8.63 -20.85
CA LYS A 36 -10.70 8.56 -22.08
C LYS A 36 -9.20 8.80 -21.87
N ARG A 37 -8.80 9.55 -20.82
CA ARG A 37 -7.38 9.77 -20.50
C ARG A 37 -6.73 8.57 -19.82
N TRP A 38 -7.53 7.69 -19.22
CA TRP A 38 -7.08 6.67 -18.27
C TRP A 38 -7.48 5.25 -18.67
N VAL A 39 -8.50 5.10 -19.50
CA VAL A 39 -9.17 3.84 -19.86
C VAL A 39 -9.49 3.87 -21.35
N GLU A 40 -9.09 2.82 -22.09
CA GLU A 40 -9.48 2.66 -23.49
C GLU A 40 -10.96 2.27 -23.59
N SER A 41 -11.65 2.71 -24.64
CA SER A 41 -13.10 2.50 -24.85
C SER A 41 -13.56 1.03 -24.87
N ASN A 42 -12.61 0.12 -25.04
CA ASN A 42 -12.77 -1.34 -25.16
C ASN A 42 -12.09 -2.09 -24.01
N MET A 43 -11.59 -1.37 -23.00
CA MET A 43 -10.97 -1.93 -21.81
C MET A 43 -12.07 -2.40 -20.83
N VAL A 44 -12.03 -3.68 -20.47
CA VAL A 44 -12.87 -4.27 -19.40
C VAL A 44 -12.49 -3.60 -18.07
N PRO A 45 -13.39 -3.44 -17.07
CA PRO A 45 -13.06 -2.91 -15.74
C PRO A 45 -11.78 -3.54 -15.19
N THR A 46 -10.69 -2.78 -15.20
CA THR A 46 -9.34 -3.28 -14.94
C THR A 46 -8.64 -2.31 -14.00
N ASN A 47 -7.80 -2.83 -13.12
CA ASN A 47 -6.92 -2.02 -12.29
C ASN A 47 -5.91 -1.31 -13.17
N VAL A 48 -5.98 0.02 -13.21
CA VAL A 48 -4.94 0.83 -13.82
C VAL A 48 -4.13 1.45 -12.69
N MET A 49 -2.82 1.20 -12.70
CA MET A 49 -1.90 1.73 -11.71
C MET A 49 -1.06 2.83 -12.34
N TYR A 50 -0.82 3.90 -11.58
CA TYR A 50 0.02 5.01 -12.00
C TYR A 50 1.12 5.26 -10.97
N LYS A 51 2.38 5.30 -11.44
CA LYS A 51 3.56 5.63 -10.63
C LYS A 51 4.24 6.85 -11.24
N PHE A 52 4.39 7.92 -10.46
CA PHE A 52 4.98 9.19 -10.90
C PHE A 52 4.37 9.74 -12.21
N GLY A 53 3.04 9.68 -12.31
CA GLY A 53 2.29 10.17 -13.47
C GLY A 53 2.34 9.30 -14.73
N ARG A 54 2.94 8.10 -14.65
CA ARG A 54 3.02 7.16 -15.78
C ARG A 54 2.22 5.89 -15.53
N PRO A 55 1.54 5.34 -16.54
CA PRO A 55 0.83 4.07 -16.40
C PRO A 55 1.84 2.96 -16.15
N VAL A 56 1.51 2.07 -15.22
CA VAL A 56 2.29 0.88 -14.92
C VAL A 56 1.72 -0.27 -15.73
N GLU A 57 2.55 -0.85 -16.59
CA GLU A 57 2.15 -2.00 -17.40
C GLU A 57 2.09 -3.27 -16.53
N VAL A 58 0.89 -3.83 -16.42
CA VAL A 58 0.62 -5.06 -15.66
C VAL A 58 0.55 -6.24 -16.62
N LYS A 59 1.26 -7.33 -16.30
CA LYS A 59 1.26 -8.54 -17.11
C LYS A 59 -0.11 -9.23 -17.06
N PRO A 60 -0.70 -9.61 -18.22
CA PRO A 60 -1.99 -10.32 -18.26
C PRO A 60 -2.07 -11.55 -17.35
N LYS A 61 -0.98 -12.34 -17.27
CA LYS A 61 -0.88 -13.54 -16.42
C LYS A 61 -1.06 -13.24 -14.93
N ASP A 62 -0.75 -12.04 -14.46
CA ASP A 62 -0.92 -11.70 -13.05
C ASP A 62 -2.39 -11.45 -12.68
N PHE A 63 -3.24 -11.11 -13.64
CA PHE A 63 -4.69 -11.09 -13.43
C PHE A 63 -5.26 -12.50 -13.24
N GLU A 64 -4.70 -13.50 -13.94
CA GLU A 64 -5.05 -14.90 -13.72
C GLU A 64 -4.65 -15.36 -12.31
N VAL A 65 -3.48 -14.92 -11.82
CA VAL A 65 -3.05 -15.19 -10.43
C VAL A 65 -4.04 -14.59 -9.42
N ILE A 66 -4.49 -13.35 -9.61
CA ILE A 66 -5.51 -12.76 -8.71
C ILE A 66 -6.80 -13.57 -8.74
N ARG A 67 -7.27 -13.98 -9.93
CA ARG A 67 -8.49 -14.75 -10.07
C ARG A 67 -8.37 -16.14 -9.44
N ASP A 68 -7.33 -16.88 -9.77
CA ASP A 68 -7.22 -18.31 -9.47
C ASP A 68 -6.68 -18.56 -8.07
N LYS A 69 -5.67 -17.80 -7.64
CA LYS A 69 -5.02 -17.98 -6.33
C LYS A 69 -5.68 -17.16 -5.25
N TYR A 70 -6.04 -15.91 -5.55
CA TYR A 70 -6.55 -14.97 -4.55
C TYR A 70 -8.08 -14.80 -4.63
N GLN A 71 -8.75 -15.38 -5.63
CA GLN A 71 -10.21 -15.27 -5.81
C GLN A 71 -10.71 -13.81 -5.83
N GLY A 72 -9.89 -12.91 -6.37
CA GLY A 72 -10.17 -11.47 -6.40
C GLY A 72 -10.16 -10.79 -5.03
N SER A 73 -9.64 -11.43 -3.98
CA SER A 73 -9.59 -10.89 -2.62
C SER A 73 -8.73 -9.62 -2.51
N PRO A 74 -8.94 -8.80 -1.44
CA PRO A 74 -8.07 -7.67 -1.15
C PRO A 74 -6.59 -8.04 -1.10
N ASP A 75 -6.24 -9.24 -0.61
CA ASP A 75 -4.83 -9.67 -0.53
C ASP A 75 -4.19 -9.89 -1.90
N GLY A 76 -4.97 -10.32 -2.90
CA GLY A 76 -4.49 -10.39 -4.29
C GLY A 76 -4.19 -9.01 -4.86
N GLN A 77 -5.00 -8.01 -4.48
CA GLN A 77 -4.78 -6.62 -4.86
C GLN A 77 -3.55 -6.03 -4.17
N LYS A 78 -3.36 -6.29 -2.87
CA LYS A 78 -2.14 -5.91 -2.12
C LYS A 78 -0.89 -6.49 -2.79
N TRP A 79 -0.93 -7.78 -3.13
CA TRP A 79 0.17 -8.43 -3.82
C TRP A 79 0.52 -7.74 -5.15
N MET A 80 -0.50 -7.35 -5.93
CA MET A 80 -0.30 -6.64 -7.19
C MET A 80 0.33 -5.26 -6.97
N LEU A 81 -0.18 -4.50 -5.99
CA LEU A 81 0.40 -3.21 -5.61
C LEU A 81 1.86 -3.36 -5.17
N THR A 82 2.16 -4.32 -4.29
CA THR A 82 3.53 -4.62 -3.86
C THR A 82 4.43 -4.98 -5.03
N LYS A 83 3.97 -5.85 -5.94
CA LYS A 83 4.77 -6.30 -7.09
C LYS A 83 5.11 -5.18 -8.08
N TYR A 84 4.17 -4.28 -8.35
CA TYR A 84 4.28 -3.30 -9.42
C TYR A 84 4.66 -1.89 -8.95
N MET A 85 4.26 -1.53 -7.73
CA MET A 85 4.52 -0.21 -7.15
C MET A 85 5.70 -0.26 -6.17
N GLY A 86 5.95 -1.43 -5.58
CA GLY A 86 7.02 -1.66 -4.62
C GLY A 86 8.43 -1.48 -5.21
N GLU A 87 9.35 -0.98 -4.41
CA GLU A 87 10.78 -0.93 -4.73
C GLU A 87 11.52 -2.20 -4.29
N ASP A 88 10.90 -2.99 -3.41
CA ASP A 88 11.36 -4.30 -3.00
C ASP A 88 10.19 -5.30 -2.94
N ALA A 89 10.50 -6.56 -2.67
CA ALA A 89 9.52 -7.64 -2.60
C ALA A 89 8.46 -7.47 -1.50
N GLU A 90 8.65 -6.54 -0.55
CA GLU A 90 7.74 -6.27 0.55
C GLU A 90 6.97 -4.95 0.36
N GLY A 91 7.33 -4.14 -0.64
CA GLY A 91 6.71 -2.84 -0.89
C GLY A 91 7.01 -1.84 0.23
N SER A 92 8.23 -1.84 0.76
CA SER A 92 8.62 -0.96 1.88
C SER A 92 8.36 0.53 1.63
N ASN A 93 8.40 0.97 0.37
CA ASN A 93 8.10 2.33 -0.06
C ASN A 93 6.60 2.67 -0.14
N LEU A 94 5.71 1.69 0.03
CA LEU A 94 4.26 1.88 -0.14
C LEU A 94 3.57 2.38 1.12
N HIS A 95 4.23 2.28 2.28
CA HIS A 95 3.70 2.72 3.56
C HIS A 95 4.64 3.74 4.21
N TYR A 96 4.11 4.57 5.12
CA TYR A 96 4.94 5.46 5.95
C TYR A 96 5.68 4.71 7.06
N ALA A 97 5.22 3.49 7.35
CA ALA A 97 5.83 2.55 8.28
C ALA A 97 6.49 1.42 7.48
N THR A 98 7.77 1.14 7.72
CA THR A 98 8.48 0.03 7.11
C THR A 98 8.27 -1.25 7.93
N THR A 99 7.73 -2.27 7.30
CA THR A 99 7.58 -3.59 7.92
C THR A 99 8.96 -4.26 8.12
N LEU A 100 9.28 -4.69 9.35
CA LEU A 100 10.56 -5.34 9.67
C LEU A 100 10.32 -6.82 10.01
N ILE A 101 10.08 -7.62 8.97
CA ILE A 101 9.69 -9.04 9.09
C ILE A 101 10.86 -9.93 9.56
N SER A 102 12.11 -9.49 9.41
CA SER A 102 13.29 -10.28 9.77
C SER A 102 14.28 -9.53 10.66
N GLN A 103 15.01 -10.28 11.49
CA GLN A 103 16.08 -9.73 12.34
C GLN A 103 17.15 -8.98 11.52
N LYS A 104 17.44 -9.46 10.31
CA LYS A 104 18.37 -8.80 9.39
C LYS A 104 17.87 -7.41 8.99
N LYS A 105 16.58 -7.29 8.64
CA LYS A 105 15.96 -5.99 8.32
C LYS A 105 15.89 -5.09 9.54
N TYR A 106 15.54 -5.63 10.70
CA TYR A 106 15.57 -4.91 11.97
C TYR A 106 16.94 -4.30 12.28
N ASN A 107 17.99 -5.13 12.24
CA ASN A 107 19.35 -4.66 12.51
C ASN A 107 19.84 -3.64 11.47
N LYS A 108 19.49 -3.82 10.19
CA LYS A 108 19.80 -2.85 9.13
C LYS A 108 19.09 -1.52 9.37
N PHE A 109 17.82 -1.57 9.77
CA PHE A 109 17.02 -0.39 10.07
C PHE A 109 17.60 0.42 11.23
N LEU A 110 17.95 -0.23 12.33
CA LEU A 110 18.59 0.44 13.48
C LEU A 110 19.93 1.10 13.13
N LYS A 111 20.73 0.48 12.26
CA LYS A 111 22.01 1.04 11.83
C LYS A 111 21.87 2.28 10.95
N ASN A 112 20.77 2.35 10.19
CA ASN A 112 20.55 3.40 9.20
C ASN A 112 19.84 4.64 9.77
N ASN A 113 19.31 4.57 10.99
CA ASN A 113 18.50 5.64 11.57
C ASN A 113 19.08 6.05 12.94
N GLN A 114 19.21 7.35 13.18
CA GLN A 114 19.69 7.88 14.47
C GLN A 114 18.64 7.77 15.57
N VAL A 115 17.37 7.94 15.21
CA VAL A 115 16.21 7.80 16.09
C VAL A 115 15.19 6.91 15.40
N ALA A 116 14.61 5.96 16.13
CA ALA A 116 13.67 4.98 15.59
C ALA A 116 12.48 4.79 16.54
N ILE A 117 11.26 4.82 15.99
CA ILE A 117 10.04 4.46 16.71
C ILE A 117 9.60 3.08 16.23
N ILE A 118 9.54 2.11 17.14
CA ILE A 118 9.30 0.71 16.78
C ILE A 118 8.05 0.19 17.48
N GLY A 119 7.06 -0.25 16.69
CA GLY A 119 5.86 -0.88 17.19
C GLY A 119 5.93 -2.41 17.07
N TYR A 120 5.46 -3.12 18.10
CA TYR A 120 5.36 -4.58 18.09
C TYR A 120 3.89 -4.96 18.19
N PHE A 121 3.39 -5.67 17.17
CA PHE A 121 1.97 -5.99 17.06
C PHE A 121 1.81 -7.47 16.75
N ARG A 122 0.85 -8.14 17.41
CA ARG A 122 0.62 -9.57 17.20
C ARG A 122 0.14 -9.89 15.78
N LYS A 123 -0.63 -8.98 15.19
CA LYS A 123 -1.25 -9.16 13.88
C LYS A 123 -1.38 -7.82 13.16
N GLU A 124 -1.17 -7.87 11.86
CA GLU A 124 -1.39 -6.73 10.99
C GLU A 124 -2.88 -6.37 10.94
N GLY A 125 -3.17 -5.08 11.05
CA GLY A 125 -4.53 -4.55 10.94
C GLY A 125 -5.38 -4.65 12.21
N ASP A 126 -4.83 -5.13 13.33
CA ASP A 126 -5.47 -5.04 14.64
C ASP A 126 -5.54 -3.57 15.13
N ARG A 127 -6.37 -3.31 16.15
CA ARG A 127 -6.67 -1.95 16.62
C ARG A 127 -5.41 -1.14 16.92
N GLU A 128 -4.49 -1.72 17.68
CA GLU A 128 -3.25 -1.06 18.11
C GLU A 128 -2.34 -0.77 16.92
N HIS A 129 -2.26 -1.70 15.96
CA HIS A 129 -1.52 -1.49 14.71
C HIS A 129 -2.11 -0.35 13.88
N ARG A 130 -3.44 -0.29 13.76
CA ARG A 130 -4.13 0.80 13.04
C ARG A 130 -3.87 2.15 13.70
N VAL A 131 -3.91 2.23 15.03
CA VAL A 131 -3.60 3.46 15.78
C VAL A 131 -2.16 3.91 15.52
N PHE A 132 -1.21 2.98 15.47
CA PHE A 132 0.19 3.27 15.16
C PHE A 132 0.38 3.78 13.72
N GLN A 133 -0.27 3.16 12.75
CA GLN A 133 -0.25 3.62 11.35
C GLN A 133 -0.84 5.02 11.21
N GLU A 134 -1.97 5.28 11.89
CA GLU A 134 -2.59 6.61 11.91
C GLU A 134 -1.66 7.67 12.51
N ALA A 135 -1.03 7.37 13.66
CA ALA A 135 -0.11 8.28 14.31
C ALA A 135 1.12 8.57 13.42
N THR A 136 1.69 7.54 12.80
CA THR A 136 2.81 7.70 11.86
C THR A 136 2.42 8.58 10.67
N TRP A 137 1.25 8.34 10.10
CA TRP A 137 0.73 9.13 8.99
C TRP A 137 0.48 10.59 9.39
N LYS A 138 -0.08 10.84 10.59
CA LYS A 138 -0.27 12.19 11.13
C LYS A 138 1.06 12.93 11.33
N LEU A 139 2.10 12.25 11.84
CA LEU A 139 3.44 12.84 11.96
C LEU A 139 3.96 13.27 10.59
N PHE A 140 3.85 12.39 9.59
CA PHE A 140 4.26 12.73 8.23
C PHE A 140 3.44 13.88 7.62
N GLN A 141 2.13 13.95 7.87
CA GLN A 141 1.30 15.06 7.39
C GLN A 141 1.59 16.38 8.12
N GLY A 142 1.87 16.33 9.42
CA GLY A 142 2.19 17.49 10.24
C GLY A 142 3.52 18.14 9.84
N GLU A 143 4.54 17.34 9.49
CA GLU A 143 5.82 17.85 8.98
C GLU A 143 5.71 18.46 7.56
N ASN A 144 4.68 18.11 6.78
CA ASN A 144 4.45 18.72 5.46
C ASN A 144 3.61 20.01 5.50
N MET A 145 3.33 20.55 6.70
CA MET A 145 2.74 21.89 6.86
C MET A 145 3.78 22.98 7.21
N ASP A 146 5.04 22.61 7.49
CA ASP A 146 6.13 23.58 7.62
C ASP A 146 7.32 23.19 6.72
N THR A 147 7.51 23.99 5.68
CA THR A 147 8.73 24.07 4.88
C THR A 147 9.91 24.47 5.76
N ASP A 148 10.91 23.59 5.96
CA ASP A 148 12.36 23.88 5.80
C ASP A 148 13.35 22.93 6.51
N ASP A 149 12.94 21.91 7.28
CA ASP A 149 13.90 21.02 7.96
C ASP A 149 13.71 19.53 7.65
N ILE A 150 14.17 19.07 6.49
CA ILE A 150 14.22 17.64 6.14
C ILE A 150 15.61 17.09 6.46
N GLY A 151 15.79 16.62 7.69
CA GLY A 151 17.02 15.97 8.16
C GLY A 151 16.83 14.71 9.02
N ALA A 152 15.61 14.37 9.44
CA ALA A 152 15.36 13.22 10.31
C ALA A 152 14.24 12.34 9.77
N GLY A 153 14.60 11.23 9.13
CA GLY A 153 13.64 10.23 8.67
C GLY A 153 12.94 9.57 9.87
N VAL A 154 11.68 9.90 10.10
CA VAL A 154 10.80 9.13 11.00
C VAL A 154 10.29 7.92 10.21
N ALA A 155 10.77 6.73 10.56
CA ALA A 155 10.22 5.48 10.05
C ALA A 155 9.72 4.64 11.23
N SER A 156 8.53 4.08 11.05
CA SER A 156 7.82 3.33 12.07
C SER A 156 7.65 1.85 11.66
N VAL A 157 7.58 0.91 12.60
CA VAL A 157 7.87 -0.53 12.37
C VAL A 157 6.74 -1.47 12.78
N PHE A 158 6.65 -2.62 12.08
CA PHE A 158 5.88 -3.83 12.44
C PHE A 158 6.80 -5.07 12.57
N LEU A 159 6.55 -5.91 13.59
CA LEU A 159 7.22 -7.20 13.80
C LEU A 159 6.17 -8.31 14.00
N GLN A 160 6.15 -9.32 13.12
CA GLN A 160 5.30 -10.50 13.26
C GLN A 160 6.04 -11.57 14.08
N GLY A 161 5.56 -11.85 15.28
CA GLY A 161 6.20 -12.80 16.18
C GLY A 161 5.95 -14.26 15.78
N VAL A 162 7.02 -14.96 15.41
CA VAL A 162 7.21 -16.38 15.75
C VAL A 162 8.65 -16.56 16.23
N LEU A 163 8.88 -16.30 17.52
CA LEU A 163 9.97 -16.92 18.26
C LEU A 163 9.35 -18.05 19.07
N GLN A 164 9.26 -19.23 18.48
CA GLN A 164 9.29 -20.46 19.27
C GLN A 164 10.75 -20.89 19.43
N LYS A 165 11.07 -21.28 20.66
CA LYS A 165 12.39 -21.58 21.22
C LYS A 165 13.29 -22.44 20.35
#